data_AF-A0A843VLX4-F1
#
_entry.id   AF-A0A843VLX4-F1
#
_cell.length_a   1.000
_cell.length_b   1.000
_cell.length_c   1.000
_cell.angle_alpha   90.00
_cell.angle_beta   90.00
_cell.angle_gamma   90.00
#
_symmetry.space_group_name_H-M   'P 1'
#
loop_
_entity.id
_entity.type
_entity.pdbx_description
1 polymer ?
#
loop_
_entity_poly.entity_id
_entity_poly.type
_entity_poly.pdbx_seq_one_letter_code
_entity_poly.pdbx_strand_id
1 'polypeptide(L)' 'MPTQDTIVHRKIRHDPKFYPFFKNALGAIDGTHISAKIPLVDQPRYRNRKGETSQNVMGCVDFDMIVRSVVIG' A
#
# COMPACT_ATOMS: atom_id res chain seq x y z
N MET A 1 -1.86 10.21 -12.60
CA MET A 1 -1.37 9.20 -13.56
C MET A 1 0.03 9.61 -14.00
N PRO A 2 1.00 8.69 -14.07
CA PRO A 2 2.34 9.02 -14.55
C PRO A 2 2.29 9.49 -16.01
N THR A 3 2.97 10.60 -16.32
CA THR A 3 3.12 11.17 -17.66
C THR A 3 4.42 10.70 -18.32
N GLN A 4 4.60 10.95 -19.63
CA GLN A 4 5.83 10.61 -20.36
C GLN A 4 7.11 11.22 -19.75
N ASP A 5 6.98 12.32 -19.00
CA ASP A 5 8.09 13.01 -18.33
C ASP A 5 8.34 12.54 -16.89
N THR A 6 7.64 11.50 -16.42
CA THR A 6 7.83 10.99 -15.06
C THR A 6 9.23 10.40 -14.96
N ILE A 7 10.07 11.02 -14.12
CA ILE A 7 11.43 10.55 -13.87
C ILE A 7 11.36 9.14 -13.30
N VAL A 8 11.89 8.17 -14.04
CA VAL A 8 12.01 6.77 -13.58
C VAL A 8 12.85 6.74 -12.30
N HIS A 9 12.30 6.11 -11.25
CA HIS A 9 12.99 6.00 -9.98
C HIS A 9 14.37 5.33 -10.15
N ARG A 10 15.40 5.83 -9.44
CA ARG A 10 16.80 5.36 -9.60
C ARG A 10 16.94 3.85 -9.41
N LYS A 11 16.19 3.28 -8.45
CA LYS A 11 16.16 1.83 -8.17
C LYS A 11 15.62 0.99 -9.34
N ILE A 12 14.76 1.56 -10.19
CA ILE A 12 14.29 0.89 -11.40
C ILE A 12 15.29 1.15 -12.53
N ARG A 13 15.65 2.41 -12.75
CA ARG A 13 16.45 2.85 -13.91
C ARG A 13 17.78 2.10 -14.07
N HIS A 14 18.43 1.75 -12.97
CA HIS A 14 19.76 1.14 -12.98
C HIS A 14 19.77 -0.37 -12.77
N ASP A 15 18.60 -1.00 -12.58
CA ASP A 15 18.52 -2.44 -12.37
C ASP A 15 17.89 -3.13 -13.60
N PRO A 16 18.65 -3.97 -14.33
CA PRO A 16 18.14 -4.68 -15.51
C PRO A 16 17.05 -5.71 -15.18
N LYS A 17 16.85 -6.07 -13.90
CA LYS A 17 15.70 -6.89 -13.48
C LYS A 17 14.40 -6.09 -13.47
N PHE A 18 14.47 -4.79 -13.21
CA PHE A 18 13.29 -3.92 -13.05
C PHE A 18 13.03 -3.05 -14.28
N TYR A 19 14.07 -2.55 -14.95
CA TYR A 19 13.93 -1.82 -16.21
C TYR A 19 13.97 -2.78 -17.41
N PRO A 20 13.08 -2.63 -18.41
CA PRO A 20 12.07 -1.59 -18.58
C PRO A 20 10.69 -1.90 -17.97
N PHE A 21 10.51 -3.08 -17.37
CA PHE A 21 9.20 -3.61 -16.96
C PHE A 21 8.43 -2.67 -16.01
N PHE A 22 9.14 -2.01 -15.10
CA PHE A 22 8.56 -1.11 -14.10
C PHE A 22 8.82 0.38 -14.37
N LYS A 23 9.24 0.77 -15.59
CA LYS A 23 9.67 2.16 -15.87
C LYS A 23 8.63 3.25 -15.56
N ASN A 24 7.34 2.91 -15.61
CA ASN A 24 6.23 3.82 -15.32
C ASN A 24 5.48 3.48 -14.03
N ALA A 25 5.97 2.51 -13.26
CA ALA A 25 5.38 2.19 -11.97
C ALA A 25 5.68 3.34 -11.00
N LEU A 26 4.67 3.77 -10.24
CA LEU A 26 4.82 4.78 -9.19
C LEU A 26 5.18 4.18 -7.84
N GLY A 27 4.93 2.87 -7.68
CA GLY A 27 5.02 2.19 -6.41
C GLY A 27 4.26 0.86 -6.44
N ALA A 28 4.06 0.28 -5.27
CA ALA A 28 3.21 -0.88 -5.05
C ALA A 28 2.00 -0.50 -4.18
N ILE A 29 0.92 -1.24 -4.34
CA ILE A 29 -0.29 -1.12 -3.54
C ILE A 29 -0.54 -2.50 -2.93
N ASP A 30 -0.66 -2.59 -1.61
CA ASP A 30 -0.93 -3.84 -0.92
C ASP A 30 -1.89 -3.66 0.27
N GLY A 31 -2.70 -4.69 0.52
CA GLY A 31 -3.70 -4.74 1.56
C GLY A 31 -3.15 -5.41 2.81
N THR A 32 -3.17 -4.70 3.94
CA THR A 32 -2.73 -5.24 5.23
C THR A 32 -3.81 -5.06 6.30
N HIS A 33 -3.94 -6.05 7.18
CA HIS A 33 -4.84 -5.95 8.34
C HIS A 33 -4.12 -5.23 9.47
N ILE A 34 -4.67 -4.09 9.90
CA ILE A 34 -4.21 -3.38 11.11
C ILE A 34 -5.20 -3.61 12.25
N SER A 35 -4.68 -3.75 13.47
CA SER A 35 -5.53 -3.83 14.65
C SER A 35 -6.27 -2.51 14.87
N ALA A 36 -7.58 -2.58 15.09
CA ALA A 36 -8.42 -1.43 15.33
C ALA A 36 -8.77 -1.35 16.83
N LYS A 37 -8.45 -0.21 17.46
CA LYS A 37 -8.90 0.11 18.83
C LYS A 37 -10.25 0.81 18.75
N ILE A 38 -11.31 0.04 18.97
CA ILE A 38 -12.70 0.46 18.79
C ILE A 38 -13.46 0.31 20.13
N PRO A 39 -14.37 1.23 20.50
CA PRO A 39 -15.26 1.06 21.65
C PRO A 39 -16.07 -0.24 21.59
N LEU A 40 -16.30 -0.88 22.73
CA LEU A 40 -16.98 -2.19 22.82
C LEU A 40 -18.32 -2.26 22.07
N VAL A 41 -19.09 -1.18 22.09
CA VAL A 41 -20.38 -1.07 21.39
C VAL A 41 -20.25 -1.17 19.87
N ASP A 42 -19.12 -0.74 19.32
CA ASP A 42 -18.85 -0.69 17.88
C ASP A 42 -18.03 -1.89 17.39
N GLN A 43 -17.32 -2.59 18.29
CA GLN A 43 -16.48 -3.75 17.97
C GLN A 43 -17.16 -4.83 17.12
N PRO A 44 -18.46 -5.16 17.29
CA PRO A 44 -19.12 -6.16 16.44
C PRO A 44 -19.03 -5.87 14.94
N ARG A 45 -18.92 -4.59 14.55
CA ARG A 45 -18.80 -4.15 13.14
C ARG A 45 -17.41 -4.34 12.55
N TYR A 46 -16.38 -4.42 13.40
CA TYR A 46 -14.97 -4.46 13.01
C TYR A 46 -14.30 -5.82 13.31
N ARG A 47 -15.10 -6.84 13.66
CA ARG A 47 -14.59 -8.19 13.91
C ARG A 47 -14.21 -8.87 12.60
N ASN A 48 -12.97 -9.35 12.54
CA ASN A 48 -12.50 -10.20 11.47
C ASN A 48 -12.98 -11.65 11.66
N ARG A 49 -12.68 -12.52 10.69
CA ARG A 49 -13.03 -13.96 10.74
C ARG A 49 -12.43 -14.70 11.94
N LYS A 50 -11.36 -14.17 12.56
CA LYS A 50 -10.72 -14.74 13.75
C LYS A 50 -11.29 -14.18 15.07
N GLY A 51 -12.27 -13.29 15.00
CA GLY A 51 -12.90 -12.66 16.17
C GLY A 51 -12.14 -11.46 16.73
N GLU A 52 -11.03 -11.07 16.11
CA GLU A 52 -10.24 -9.90 16.51
C GLU A 52 -10.78 -8.64 15.84
N THR A 53 -10.56 -7.46 16.44
CA THR A 53 -10.91 -6.18 15.83
C THR A 53 -9.78 -5.69 14.93
N SER A 54 -9.98 -5.75 13.62
CA SER A 54 -8.98 -5.32 12.64
C SER A 54 -9.63 -4.82 11.36
N GLN A 55 -9.01 -3.85 10.69
CA GLN A 55 -9.48 -3.30 9.42
C GLN A 55 -8.45 -3.56 8.32
N ASN A 56 -8.93 -3.85 7.12
CA ASN A 56 -8.08 -3.83 5.93
C ASN A 56 -7.71 -2.39 5.59
N VAL A 57 -6.42 -2.14 5.46
CA VAL A 57 -5.91 -0.89 4.93
C VAL A 57 -5.06 -1.16 3.71
N MET A 58 -5.24 -0.33 2.69
CA MET A 58 -4.51 -0.38 1.46
C MET A 58 -3.40 0.66 1.51
N GLY A 59 -2.15 0.23 1.57
CA GLY A 59 -0.99 1.11 1.58
C GLY A 59 -0.42 1.29 0.18
N CYS A 60 -0.25 2.53 -0.27
CA CYS A 60 0.54 2.84 -1.45
C CYS A 60 1.98 3.12 -1.00
N VAL A 61 2.94 2.33 -1.46
CA VAL A 61 4.38 2.49 -1.15
C VAL A 61 5.14 2.85 -2.39
N ASP A 62 6.13 3.74 -2.27
CA ASP A 62 7.06 4.00 -3.37
C ASP A 62 8.24 3.00 -3.38
N PHE A 63 9.17 3.18 -4.31
CA PHE A 63 10.37 2.34 -4.41
C PHE A 63 11.36 2.53 -3.26
N ASP A 64 11.20 3.57 -2.44
CA ASP A 64 11.95 3.76 -1.21
C ASP A 64 11.30 3.08 0.00
N MET A 65 10.25 2.30 -0.24
CA MET A 65 9.47 1.58 0.79
C MET A 65 8.80 2.55 1.77
N ILE A 66 8.53 3.78 1.33
CA ILE A 66 7.84 4.78 2.12
C ILE A 66 6.36 4.73 1.77
N VAL A 67 5.51 4.60 2.80
CA VAL A 67 4.06 4.70 2.66
C VAL A 67 3.70 6.13 2.29
N ARG A 68 3.14 6.31 1.10
CA ARG A 68 2.69 7.59 0.56
C ARG A 68 1.24 7.91 0.94
N SER A 69 0.39 6.89 0.99
CA SER A 69 -1.01 7.04 1.37
C SER A 69 -1.57 5.73 1.92
N VAL A 70 -2.58 5.84 2.77
CA VAL A 70 -3.34 4.70 3.29
C VAL A 70 -4.82 4.94 3.01
N VAL A 71 -5.50 3.93 2.47
CA VAL A 71 -6.95 3.93 2.25
C VAL A 71 -7.58 2.87 3.14
N ILE A 72 -8.68 3.19 3.80
CA ILE A 72 -9.44 2.24 4.62
C ILE A 72 -10.37 1.47 3.69
N GLY A 73 -10.25 0.14 3.69
CA GLY A 73 -11.13 -0.77 2.95
C GLY A 73 -12.33 -1.23 3.76
#